data_AF-A0A7S0RMG5-F1
#
_entry.id   AF-A0A7S0RMG5-F1
#
_cell.length_a   1.000
_cell.length_b   1.000
_cell.length_c   1.000
_cell.angle_alpha   90.00
_cell.angle_beta   90.00
_cell.angle_gamma   90.00
#
_symmetry.space_group_name_H-M   'P 1'
#
loop_
_entity.id
_entity.type
_entity.pdbx_description
1 polymer ?
#
loop_
_entity_poly.entity_id
_entity_poly.type
_entity_poly.pdbx_seq_one_letter_code
_entity_poly.pdbx_strand_id
1 'polypeptide(L)'
;MFVRRKPLCASTIVTTMEAEGAQPTKKQKTDNDTSASGDSFECPANECVTFHLVRTAADVDVNAPGFHPEFTHQVFGEHETIYGYKGLQVHVYFHHLTFHAYVDIQYTEKLRSSLFNRGAREADDVPALLKEAMPAGLTENKSEFLSMLPQLSAAKLPEGGQVILEGTQETPGGSEEWTLVRFNLGAAGMETVRDV
;
A
#
# COMPACT_ATOMS: atom_id res chain seq x y z
N MET A 1 10.04 -9.36 6.53
CA MET A 1 10.54 -10.45 5.66
C MET A 1 11.16 -9.79 4.43
N PHE A 2 12.47 -9.89 4.23
CA PHE A 2 13.15 -9.20 3.13
C PHE A 2 13.57 -10.21 2.05
N VAL A 3 12.91 -10.17 0.89
CA VAL A 3 13.25 -11.00 -0.27
C VAL A 3 14.05 -10.15 -1.25
N ARG A 4 15.31 -10.52 -1.51
CA ARG A 4 16.12 -9.90 -2.57
C ARG A 4 15.97 -10.72 -3.85
N ARG A 5 15.56 -10.06 -4.94
CA ARG A 5 15.64 -10.62 -6.29
C ARG A 5 16.89 -10.09 -6.99
N LYS A 6 17.63 -10.93 -7.70
CA LYS A 6 18.64 -10.50 -8.67
C LYS A 6 17.92 -10.00 -9.94
N PRO A 7 18.42 -8.96 -10.63
CA PRO A 7 17.79 -8.50 -11.88
C PRO A 7 18.01 -9.54 -12.98
N LEU A 8 16.91 -10.02 -13.58
CA LEU A 8 16.95 -10.87 -14.76
C LEU A 8 17.06 -10.01 -16.03
N CYS A 9 17.96 -10.43 -16.91
CA CYS A 9 18.21 -9.90 -18.24
C CYS A 9 16.99 -10.13 -19.16
N ALA A 10 16.76 -9.20 -20.11
CA ALA A 10 15.59 -9.10 -20.98
C ALA A 10 15.34 -10.34 -21.85
N SER A 11 14.06 -10.63 -22.17
CA SER A 11 13.62 -11.29 -23.42
C SER A 11 12.11 -11.13 -23.66
N THR A 12 11.77 -10.61 -24.85
CA THR A 12 10.45 -10.58 -25.49
C THR A 12 10.02 -11.99 -25.93
N ILE A 13 8.81 -12.45 -25.57
CA ILE A 13 8.07 -13.49 -26.32
C ILE A 13 6.56 -13.19 -26.30
N VAL A 14 5.93 -13.50 -27.43
CA VAL A 14 4.59 -13.15 -27.95
C VAL A 14 3.72 -14.42 -28.06
N THR A 15 2.40 -14.30 -27.78
CA THR A 15 1.25 -15.13 -28.30
C THR A 15 1.13 -16.57 -27.75
N THR A 16 -0.02 -17.13 -27.33
CA THR A 16 -1.33 -17.36 -28.03
C THR A 16 -2.53 -17.52 -27.07
N MET A 17 -3.72 -17.20 -27.60
CA MET A 17 -5.06 -17.52 -27.10
C MET A 17 -5.43 -18.99 -27.36
N GLU A 18 -6.17 -19.65 -26.47
CA GLU A 18 -7.16 -20.70 -26.78
C GLU A 18 -8.25 -20.77 -25.68
N ALA A 19 -9.47 -21.11 -26.10
CA ALA A 19 -10.72 -21.09 -25.33
C ALA A 19 -11.36 -22.49 -25.26
N GLU A 20 -12.06 -22.80 -24.16
CA GLU A 20 -13.40 -23.44 -24.06
C GLU A 20 -13.63 -24.17 -22.72
N GLY A 21 -14.88 -24.16 -22.23
CA GLY A 21 -15.40 -25.23 -21.34
C GLY A 21 -16.32 -24.77 -20.20
N ALA A 22 -17.62 -25.08 -20.30
CA ALA A 22 -18.73 -24.58 -19.48
C ALA A 22 -19.01 -25.31 -18.14
N GLN A 23 -19.87 -24.67 -17.32
CA GLN A 23 -20.42 -25.00 -15.98
C GLN A 23 -21.21 -26.33 -15.89
N PRO A 24 -21.58 -26.80 -14.66
CA PRO A 24 -22.89 -26.43 -14.11
C PRO A 24 -22.93 -26.08 -12.60
N THR A 25 -23.95 -25.27 -12.31
CA THR A 25 -24.37 -24.60 -11.05
C THR A 25 -25.00 -25.48 -9.97
N LYS A 26 -24.97 -25.04 -8.70
CA LYS A 26 -26.15 -25.04 -7.79
C LYS A 26 -26.12 -23.86 -6.80
N LYS A 27 -27.26 -23.16 -6.74
CA LYS A 27 -27.61 -21.93 -6.03
C LYS A 27 -27.61 -22.07 -4.50
N GLN A 28 -27.25 -20.99 -3.79
CA GLN A 28 -28.04 -20.54 -2.64
C GLN A 28 -27.90 -19.02 -2.37
N LYS A 29 -29.06 -18.37 -2.49
CA LYS A 29 -29.57 -17.17 -1.80
C LYS A 29 -28.89 -15.82 -2.05
N THR A 30 -29.48 -15.15 -3.04
CA THR A 30 -29.64 -13.70 -3.21
C THR A 30 -29.96 -12.98 -1.90
N ASP A 31 -29.23 -11.90 -1.62
CA ASP A 31 -29.80 -10.63 -1.17
C ASP A 31 -28.87 -9.46 -1.60
N ASN A 32 -29.47 -8.58 -2.40
CA ASN A 32 -29.20 -7.15 -2.65
C ASN A 32 -27.95 -6.64 -3.40
N ASP A 33 -28.19 -6.33 -4.68
CA ASP A 33 -27.76 -5.09 -5.35
C ASP A 33 -28.10 -3.87 -4.48
N THR A 34 -27.13 -3.01 -4.15
CA THR A 34 -27.38 -1.61 -3.74
C THR A 34 -26.16 -0.73 -4.09
N SER A 35 -26.26 -0.15 -5.29
CA SER A 35 -25.89 1.23 -5.66
C SER A 35 -24.49 1.78 -5.32
N ALA A 36 -23.81 2.24 -6.36
CA ALA A 36 -22.85 3.34 -6.27
C ALA A 36 -23.41 4.48 -5.39
N SER A 37 -22.86 4.61 -4.18
CA SER A 37 -23.21 5.62 -3.18
C SER A 37 -22.60 6.97 -3.58
N GLY A 38 -23.23 7.61 -4.56
CA GLY A 38 -22.71 8.81 -5.21
C GLY A 38 -22.88 10.12 -4.43
N ASP A 39 -23.11 10.13 -3.11
CA ASP A 39 -23.38 11.38 -2.35
C ASP A 39 -22.93 11.42 -0.87
N SER A 40 -22.31 10.36 -0.32
CA SER A 40 -21.79 10.42 1.06
C SER A 40 -20.38 11.02 1.12
N PHE A 41 -20.10 11.76 2.20
CA PHE A 41 -18.76 12.22 2.56
C PHE A 41 -18.06 11.25 3.52
N GLU A 42 -18.52 10.01 3.56
CA GLU A 42 -18.01 8.95 4.42
C GLU A 42 -17.50 7.83 3.51
N CYS A 43 -16.30 7.35 3.79
CA CYS A 43 -15.65 6.31 3.02
C CYS A 43 -15.03 5.26 3.95
N PRO A 44 -15.37 3.97 3.81
CA PRO A 44 -14.69 2.90 4.54
C PRO A 44 -13.20 2.91 4.21
N ALA A 45 -12.36 3.02 5.23
CA ALA A 45 -10.91 3.11 5.08
C ALA A 45 -10.33 1.84 4.44
N ASN A 46 -10.87 0.67 4.78
CA ASN A 46 -10.44 -0.63 4.27
C ASN A 46 -10.66 -0.73 2.75
N GLU A 47 -11.60 0.03 2.17
CA GLU A 47 -11.88 0.02 0.73
C GLU A 47 -11.15 1.15 -0.02
N CYS A 48 -11.02 2.33 0.59
CA CYS A 48 -10.39 3.46 -0.09
C CYS A 48 -8.87 3.54 0.04
N VAL A 49 -8.29 2.89 1.04
CA VAL A 49 -6.83 2.82 1.20
C VAL A 49 -6.29 1.65 0.40
N THR A 50 -5.33 1.93 -0.48
CA THR A 50 -4.64 0.92 -1.30
C THR A 50 -3.14 1.03 -1.09
N PHE A 51 -2.51 -0.08 -0.72
CA PHE A 51 -1.06 -0.20 -0.59
C PHE A 51 -0.42 -0.73 -1.86
N HIS A 52 0.69 -0.13 -2.26
CA HIS A 52 1.49 -0.54 -3.41
C HIS A 52 2.94 -0.79 -2.98
N LEU A 53 3.55 -1.86 -3.51
CA LEU A 53 4.97 -2.14 -3.32
C LEU A 53 5.76 -1.72 -4.57
N VAL A 54 6.54 -0.66 -4.42
CA VAL A 54 7.28 -0.01 -5.49
C VAL A 54 8.70 -0.55 -5.57
N ARG A 55 9.09 -1.04 -6.76
CA ARG A 55 10.46 -1.42 -7.11
C ARG A 55 11.07 -0.46 -8.12
N THR A 56 10.24 0.05 -9.01
CA THR A 56 10.63 0.96 -10.08
C THR A 56 9.65 2.11 -10.19
N ALA A 57 10.02 3.18 -10.90
CA ALA A 57 9.14 4.32 -11.11
C ALA A 57 7.81 3.94 -11.81
N ALA A 58 7.79 2.85 -12.58
CA ALA A 58 6.59 2.36 -13.25
C ALA A 58 5.53 1.80 -12.28
N ASP A 59 5.94 1.39 -11.07
CA ASP A 59 5.02 0.87 -10.06
C ASP A 59 4.29 2.00 -9.32
N VAL A 60 4.66 3.28 -9.54
CA VAL A 60 3.98 4.46 -8.97
C VAL A 60 2.83 4.90 -9.87
N ASP A 61 1.88 3.99 -10.05
CA ASP A 61 0.66 4.13 -10.84
C ASP A 61 -0.53 3.61 -10.05
N VAL A 62 -1.65 4.33 -10.12
CA VAL A 62 -2.93 3.98 -9.50
C VAL A 62 -3.45 2.63 -10.02
N ASN A 63 -3.12 2.27 -11.25
CA ASN A 63 -3.52 1.01 -11.88
C ASN A 63 -2.54 -0.13 -11.61
N ALA A 64 -1.40 0.14 -10.95
CA ALA A 64 -0.48 -0.91 -10.56
C ALA A 64 -1.14 -1.83 -9.52
N PRO A 65 -0.78 -3.13 -9.48
CA PRO A 65 -1.33 -4.04 -8.49
C PRO A 65 -1.09 -3.50 -7.08
N GLY A 66 -2.16 -3.43 -6.30
CA GLY A 66 -2.15 -3.02 -4.91
C GLY A 66 -2.99 -3.96 -4.06
N PHE A 67 -2.97 -3.74 -2.75
CA PHE A 67 -3.78 -4.51 -1.80
C PHE A 67 -4.38 -3.58 -0.74
N HIS A 68 -5.51 -4.00 -0.19
CA HIS A 68 -6.25 -3.26 0.81
C HIS A 68 -5.88 -3.73 2.23
N PRO A 69 -5.88 -2.83 3.23
CA PRO A 69 -5.81 -3.23 4.64
C PRO A 69 -7.04 -4.02 5.06
N GLU A 70 -6.84 -5.03 5.90
CA GLU A 70 -7.95 -5.72 6.57
C GLU A 70 -8.46 -4.96 7.80
N PHE A 71 -7.57 -4.22 8.46
CA PHE A 71 -7.88 -3.42 9.65
C PHE A 71 -7.22 -2.06 9.57
N THR A 72 -7.96 -1.02 9.92
CA THR A 72 -7.46 0.36 9.91
C THR A 72 -7.86 1.16 11.14
N HIS A 73 -8.50 0.53 12.14
CA HIS A 73 -9.01 1.22 13.33
C HIS A 73 -7.93 1.92 14.16
N GLN A 74 -6.67 1.48 14.06
CA GLN A 74 -5.53 2.12 14.72
C GLN A 74 -5.24 3.51 14.16
N VAL A 75 -5.58 3.76 12.89
CA VAL A 75 -5.30 5.02 12.19
C VAL A 75 -6.56 5.87 12.02
N PHE A 76 -7.68 5.24 11.68
CA PHE A 76 -8.95 5.95 11.39
C PHE A 76 -10.02 5.76 12.47
N GLY A 77 -9.64 5.27 13.65
CA GLY A 77 -10.54 5.07 14.79
C GLY A 77 -11.45 3.84 14.67
N GLU A 78 -12.25 3.59 15.70
CA GLU A 78 -13.03 2.34 15.86
C GLU A 78 -13.96 2.00 14.69
N HIS A 79 -14.45 3.00 13.97
CA HIS A 79 -15.38 2.81 12.85
C HIS A 79 -14.70 2.61 11.49
N GLU A 80 -13.37 2.68 11.42
CA GLU A 80 -12.59 2.45 10.18
C GLU A 80 -13.13 3.26 8.99
N THR A 81 -13.55 4.51 9.24
CA THR A 81 -14.22 5.37 8.26
C THR A 81 -13.55 6.73 8.19
N ILE A 82 -13.27 7.18 6.98
CA ILE A 82 -12.70 8.51 6.70
C ILE A 82 -13.83 9.48 6.35
N TYR A 83 -13.91 10.59 7.08
CA TYR A 83 -14.95 11.60 6.94
C TYR A 83 -14.49 12.82 6.13
N GLY A 84 -15.42 13.41 5.39
CA GLY A 84 -15.28 14.70 4.73
C GLY A 84 -14.83 14.63 3.28
N TYR A 85 -14.82 13.46 2.66
CA TYR A 85 -14.39 13.25 1.28
C TYR A 85 -15.39 12.43 0.48
N LYS A 86 -15.67 12.87 -0.75
CA LYS A 86 -16.50 12.16 -1.72
C LYS A 86 -15.63 11.51 -2.79
N GLY A 87 -15.83 10.22 -3.01
CA GLY A 87 -15.05 9.43 -3.97
C GLY A 87 -13.55 9.38 -3.60
N LEU A 88 -13.26 9.21 -2.31
CA LEU A 88 -11.90 9.18 -1.78
C LEU A 88 -11.16 7.93 -2.24
N GLN A 89 -9.91 8.11 -2.69
CA GLN A 89 -8.92 7.06 -2.91
C GLN A 89 -7.60 7.51 -2.30
N VAL A 90 -7.02 6.65 -1.47
CA VAL A 90 -5.77 6.91 -0.75
C VAL A 90 -4.77 5.85 -1.18
N HIS A 91 -3.80 6.22 -2.01
CA HIS A 91 -2.75 5.33 -2.46
C HIS A 91 -1.50 5.54 -1.62
N VAL A 92 -1.03 4.48 -0.97
CA VAL A 92 0.21 4.51 -0.17
C VAL A 92 1.23 3.61 -0.84
N TYR A 93 2.26 4.22 -1.40
CA TYR A 93 3.33 3.59 -2.15
C TYR A 93 4.54 3.37 -1.25
N PHE A 94 4.84 2.11 -0.93
CA PHE A 94 6.03 1.76 -0.17
C PHE A 94 7.16 1.34 -1.10
N HIS A 95 8.34 1.94 -0.92
CA HIS A 95 9.54 1.36 -1.49
C HIS A 95 9.80 -0.02 -0.87
N HIS A 96 9.94 -1.06 -1.71
CA HIS A 96 9.92 -2.46 -1.28
C HIS A 96 11.04 -2.87 -0.30
N LEU A 97 12.11 -2.08 -0.18
CA LEU A 97 13.27 -2.39 0.67
C LEU A 97 13.37 -1.49 1.90
N THR A 98 13.13 -0.19 1.74
CA THR A 98 13.34 0.78 2.84
C THR A 98 12.03 1.14 3.54
N PHE A 99 10.89 0.77 2.97
CA PHE A 99 9.56 1.19 3.42
C PHE A 99 9.35 2.70 3.51
N HIS A 100 10.22 3.49 2.87
CA HIS A 100 9.94 4.90 2.63
C HIS A 100 8.65 4.99 1.82
N ALA A 101 7.74 5.85 2.27
CA ALA A 101 6.37 5.88 1.79
C ALA A 101 6.10 7.18 1.01
N TYR A 102 5.28 7.06 -0.02
CA TYR A 102 4.64 8.20 -0.68
C TYR A 102 3.14 8.02 -0.61
N VAL A 103 2.42 9.05 -0.18
CA VAL A 103 0.95 9.05 -0.18
C VAL A 103 0.41 9.95 -1.28
N ASP A 104 -0.53 9.40 -2.06
CA ASP A 104 -1.31 10.12 -3.05
C ASP A 104 -2.79 10.06 -2.65
N ILE A 105 -3.43 11.21 -2.50
CA ILE A 105 -4.82 11.30 -2.07
C ILE A 105 -5.62 11.94 -3.18
N GLN A 106 -6.60 11.20 -3.69
CA GLN A 106 -7.49 11.62 -4.76
C GLN A 106 -8.93 11.60 -4.24
N TYR A 107 -9.69 12.65 -4.56
CA TYR A 107 -11.10 12.75 -4.22
C TYR A 107 -11.83 13.65 -5.20
N THR A 108 -13.14 13.48 -5.31
CA THR A 108 -13.99 14.31 -6.17
C THR A 108 -14.37 15.61 -5.47
N GLU A 109 -14.74 15.53 -4.20
CA GLU A 109 -15.15 16.69 -3.40
C GLU A 109 -14.68 16.54 -1.95
N LYS A 110 -14.24 17.65 -1.34
CA LYS A 110 -13.92 17.73 0.09
C LYS A 110 -14.88 18.69 0.77
N LEU A 111 -15.39 18.31 1.94
CA LEU A 111 -16.32 19.12 2.70
C LEU A 111 -15.66 20.46 3.08
N ARG A 112 -16.26 21.57 2.66
CA ARG A 112 -15.68 22.90 2.91
C ARG A 112 -15.96 23.38 4.33
N SER A 113 -14.99 24.08 4.90
CA SER A 113 -15.05 24.63 6.25
C SER A 113 -16.18 25.64 6.49
N SER A 114 -16.71 26.27 5.44
CA SER A 114 -17.90 27.13 5.53
C SER A 114 -19.17 26.40 5.99
N LEU A 115 -19.22 25.06 5.88
CA LEU A 115 -20.34 24.25 6.35
C LEU A 115 -20.23 23.88 7.84
N PHE A 116 -19.06 24.06 8.47
CA PHE A 116 -18.85 23.78 9.91
C PHE A 116 -19.73 24.66 10.81
N ASN A 117 -20.05 25.88 10.38
CA ASN A 117 -20.97 26.76 11.10
C ASN A 117 -22.40 26.19 11.22
N ARG A 118 -22.71 25.08 10.54
CA ARG A 118 -23.98 24.34 10.64
C ARG A 118 -23.88 23.03 11.43
N GLY A 119 -22.81 22.84 12.21
CA GLY A 119 -22.62 21.67 13.06
C GLY A 119 -22.03 20.44 12.36
N ALA A 120 -21.50 20.61 11.14
CA ALA A 120 -20.77 19.55 10.44
C ALA A 120 -19.38 19.34 11.08
N ARG A 121 -18.93 18.08 11.16
CA ARG A 121 -17.59 17.70 11.62
C ARG A 121 -16.53 18.10 10.59
N GLU A 122 -15.30 18.37 11.03
CA GLU A 122 -14.16 18.60 10.13
C GLU A 122 -13.76 17.35 9.32
N ALA A 123 -13.36 17.56 8.07
CA ALA A 123 -12.84 16.50 7.23
C ALA A 123 -11.52 15.98 7.81
N ASP A 124 -11.33 14.66 7.81
CA ASP A 124 -10.17 14.06 8.44
C ASP A 124 -8.87 14.43 7.70
N ASP A 125 -7.81 14.71 8.46
CA ASP A 125 -6.48 14.98 7.90
C ASP A 125 -5.75 13.65 7.66
N VAL A 126 -6.10 13.00 6.55
CA VAL A 126 -5.55 11.68 6.16
C VAL A 126 -4.01 11.68 6.10
N PRO A 127 -3.32 12.67 5.49
CA PRO A 127 -1.85 12.75 5.55
C PRO A 127 -1.32 12.79 6.98
N ALA A 128 -1.90 13.60 7.86
CA ALA A 128 -1.43 13.71 9.24
C ALA A 128 -1.61 12.39 10.00
N LEU A 129 -2.76 11.75 9.87
CA LEU A 129 -3.04 10.44 10.50
C LEU A 129 -2.06 9.36 10.02
N LEU A 130 -1.79 9.31 8.72
CA LEU A 130 -0.83 8.35 8.16
C LEU A 130 0.60 8.66 8.59
N LYS A 131 0.97 9.94 8.72
CA LYS A 131 2.30 10.36 9.17
C LYS A 131 2.55 10.04 10.63
N GLU A 132 1.51 10.14 11.47
CA GLU A 132 1.56 9.73 12.87
C GLU A 132 1.70 8.21 13.00
N ALA A 133 0.92 7.45 12.22
CA ALA A 133 0.99 5.99 12.21
C ALA A 133 2.29 5.44 11.63
N MET A 134 2.92 6.16 10.70
CA MET A 134 4.14 5.77 10.00
C MET A 134 5.20 6.86 10.14
N PRO A 135 5.91 6.92 11.28
CA PRO A 135 6.92 7.96 11.53
C PRO A 135 8.13 7.87 10.57
N ALA A 136 8.29 6.75 9.86
CA ALA A 136 9.36 6.55 8.90
C ALA A 136 9.01 7.13 7.51
N GLY A 137 9.62 8.27 7.18
CA GLY A 137 9.81 8.72 5.79
C GLY A 137 8.55 8.71 4.90
N LEU A 138 7.45 9.31 5.35
CA LEU A 138 6.29 9.58 4.51
C LEU A 138 6.45 10.93 3.78
N THR A 139 6.38 10.93 2.46
CA THR A 139 6.29 12.15 1.63
C THR A 139 4.93 12.22 0.92
N GLU A 140 4.47 13.44 0.67
CA GLU A 140 3.27 13.73 -0.13
C GLU A 140 3.64 14.16 -1.56
N ASN A 141 4.93 14.26 -1.87
CA ASN A 141 5.41 14.73 -3.17
C ASN A 141 5.90 13.58 -4.04
N LYS A 142 5.16 13.28 -5.11
CA LYS A 142 5.50 12.23 -6.08
C LYS A 142 6.90 12.43 -6.68
N SER A 143 7.25 13.65 -7.05
CA SER A 143 8.55 13.94 -7.69
C SER A 143 9.71 13.74 -6.73
N GLU A 144 9.53 14.11 -5.46
CA GLU A 144 10.52 13.88 -4.41
C GLU A 144 10.74 12.37 -4.24
N PHE A 145 9.66 11.61 -4.07
CA PHE A 145 9.72 10.15 -3.93
C PHE A 145 10.43 9.49 -5.12
N LEU A 146 10.05 9.85 -6.35
CA LEU A 146 10.67 9.33 -7.56
C LEU A 146 12.17 9.67 -7.65
N SER A 147 12.57 10.87 -7.20
CA SER A 147 13.99 11.27 -7.18
C SER A 147 14.81 10.47 -6.16
N MET A 148 14.18 9.99 -5.09
CA MET A 148 14.82 9.18 -4.05
C MET A 148 14.93 7.70 -4.42
N LEU A 149 14.08 7.16 -5.31
CA LEU A 149 14.04 5.73 -5.66
C LEU A 149 15.43 5.10 -5.95
N PRO A 150 16.34 5.73 -6.71
CA PRO A 150 17.67 5.16 -6.96
C PRO A 150 18.50 4.99 -5.67
N GLN A 151 18.39 5.94 -4.75
CA GLN A 151 19.12 5.91 -3.47
C GLN A 151 18.52 4.85 -2.55
N LEU A 152 17.19 4.78 -2.48
CA LEU A 152 16.48 3.78 -1.69
C LEU A 152 16.78 2.36 -2.20
N SER A 153 16.85 2.16 -3.53
CA SER A 153 17.20 0.89 -4.15
C SER A 153 18.64 0.45 -3.88
N ALA A 154 19.54 1.42 -3.67
CA ALA A 154 20.93 1.18 -3.30
C ALA A 154 21.12 0.94 -1.78
N ALA A 155 20.06 1.09 -0.97
CA ALA A 155 20.14 0.91 0.47
C ALA A 155 20.61 -0.50 0.83
N LYS A 156 21.51 -0.57 1.81
CA LYS A 156 21.95 -1.84 2.37
C LYS A 156 21.03 -2.22 3.53
N LEU A 157 20.90 -3.52 3.76
CA LEU A 157 20.27 -4.00 4.99
C LEU A 157 21.07 -3.46 6.20
N PRO A 158 20.40 -3.20 7.33
CA PRO A 158 21.08 -2.81 8.57
C PRO A 158 22.21 -3.79 8.92
N GLU A 159 23.27 -3.28 9.52
CA GLU A 159 24.36 -4.11 10.01
C GLU A 159 23.90 -4.91 11.26
N GLY A 160 24.47 -6.09 11.48
CA GLY A 160 24.13 -6.93 12.63
C GLY A 160 22.95 -7.90 12.43
N GLY A 161 22.44 -8.03 11.20
CA GLY A 161 21.51 -9.11 10.84
C GLY A 161 22.21 -10.47 10.80
N GLN A 162 21.60 -11.49 11.42
CA GLN A 162 22.06 -12.88 11.35
C GLN A 162 21.22 -13.66 10.34
N VAL A 163 21.86 -14.26 9.34
CA VAL A 163 21.19 -15.20 8.42
C VAL A 163 20.83 -16.47 9.19
N ILE A 164 19.54 -16.82 9.16
CA ILE A 164 18.98 -18.01 9.83
C ILE A 164 18.78 -19.13 8.82
N LEU A 165 18.21 -18.82 7.66
CA LEU A 165 17.90 -19.77 6.61
C LEU A 165 18.03 -19.13 5.24
N GLU A 166 18.39 -19.95 4.26
CA GLU A 166 18.40 -19.61 2.84
C GLU A 166 17.67 -20.71 2.08
N GLY A 167 17.00 -20.34 1.00
CA GLY A 167 16.30 -21.29 0.17
C GLY A 167 16.05 -20.75 -1.22
N THR A 168 15.68 -21.67 -2.10
CA THR A 168 15.18 -21.39 -3.44
C THR A 168 13.75 -21.88 -3.55
N GLN A 169 12.94 -21.17 -4.32
CA GLN A 169 11.57 -21.52 -4.64
C GLN A 169 11.37 -21.42 -6.14
N GLU A 170 10.93 -22.52 -6.76
CA GLU A 170 10.50 -22.50 -8.15
C GLU A 170 9.15 -21.78 -8.26
N THR A 171 9.08 -20.79 -9.15
CA THR A 171 7.86 -20.06 -9.50
C THR A 171 7.59 -20.21 -11.00
N PRO A 172 6.37 -19.92 -11.48
CA PRO A 172 6.08 -19.91 -12.91
C PRO A 172 7.01 -18.98 -13.73
N GLY A 173 7.60 -17.96 -13.07
CA GLY A 173 8.55 -17.02 -13.68
C GLY A 173 10.04 -17.42 -13.52
N GLY A 174 10.33 -18.59 -12.95
CA GLY A 174 11.69 -19.09 -12.68
C GLY A 174 11.96 -19.31 -11.19
N SER A 175 13.20 -19.66 -10.85
CA SER A 175 13.62 -19.87 -9.46
C SER A 175 13.89 -18.53 -8.75
N GLU A 176 13.30 -18.34 -7.58
CA GLU A 176 13.56 -17.21 -6.68
C GLU A 176 14.37 -17.66 -5.45
N GLU A 177 15.43 -16.93 -5.14
CA GLU A 177 16.20 -17.10 -3.91
C GLU A 177 15.59 -16.24 -2.79
N TRP A 178 15.52 -16.77 -1.58
CA TRP A 178 15.11 -16.03 -0.40
C TRP A 178 16.05 -16.30 0.78
N THR A 179 16.18 -15.28 1.64
CA THR A 179 17.01 -15.34 2.84
C THR A 179 16.20 -14.86 4.03
N LEU A 180 16.14 -15.67 5.08
CA LEU A 180 15.59 -15.27 6.37
C LEU A 180 16.70 -14.69 7.24
N VAL A 181 16.62 -13.39 7.51
CA VAL A 181 17.56 -12.68 8.38
C VAL A 181 16.85 -12.28 9.66
N ARG A 182 17.45 -12.60 10.81
CA ARG A 182 17.01 -12.16 12.13
C ARG A 182 17.81 -10.92 12.52
N PHE A 183 17.10 -9.93 13.05
CA PHE A 183 17.72 -8.76 13.66
C PHE A 183 17.31 -8.66 15.12
N ASN A 184 18.22 -8.17 15.96
CA ASN A 184 17.91 -7.81 17.33
C ASN A 184 17.54 -6.33 17.36
N LEU A 185 16.38 -6.02 17.97
CA LEU A 185 15.97 -4.63 18.21
C LEU A 185 17.02 -3.92 19.07
N GLY A 186 17.40 -2.70 18.70
CA GLY A 186 18.49 -1.94 19.34
C GLY A 186 19.87 -2.06 18.69
N ALA A 187 20.02 -2.89 17.66
CA ALA A 187 21.19 -2.86 16.77
C ALA A 187 21.19 -1.58 15.90
N ALA A 188 22.37 -1.15 15.45
CA ALA A 188 22.53 0.05 14.64
C ALA A 188 21.70 -0.02 13.35
N GLY A 189 20.88 1.02 13.10
CA GLY A 189 19.97 1.07 11.95
C GLY A 189 18.63 0.35 12.15
N MET A 190 18.35 -0.18 13.35
CA MET A 190 17.06 -0.72 13.75
C MET A 190 16.53 0.09 14.93
N GLU A 191 15.99 1.26 14.62
CA GLU A 191 15.42 2.15 15.63
C GLU A 191 14.18 1.51 16.25
N THR A 192 14.17 1.48 17.58
CA THR A 192 12.92 1.38 18.32
C THR A 192 12.27 2.76 18.29
N VAL A 193 11.08 2.88 17.72
CA VAL A 193 10.21 4.04 17.99
C VAL A 193 9.98 4.00 19.51
N ARG A 194 10.72 4.84 20.25
CA ARG A 194 10.52 4.97 21.69
C ARG A 194 9.18 5.65 21.91
N ASP A 195 8.46 5.16 22.91
CA ASP A 195 7.12 5.56 23.31
C ASP A 195 6.88 7.08 23.21
N VAL A 196 5.74 7.43 22.59
CA VAL A 196 5.06 8.71 22.79
C VAL A 196 4.40 8.70 24.17
#